data_AF-A0A812V570-F1
#
_entry.id   AF-A0A812V570-F1
#
_cell.length_a   1.000
_cell.length_b   1.000
_cell.length_c   1.000
_cell.angle_alpha   90.00
_cell.angle_beta   90.00
_cell.angle_gamma   90.00
#
_symmetry.space_group_name_H-M   'P 1'
#
loop_
_entity.id
_entity.type
_entity.pdbx_description
1 polymer ?
#
loop_
_entity_poly.entity_id
_entity_poly.type
_entity_poly.pdbx_seq_one_letter_code
_entity_poly.pdbx_strand_id
1 'polypeptide(L)'
;MAKLLGSLNGFLFTGGQDMDPPPAALRVLEHSRRMFEAGQVFPVWGTCLGFEWMVAAMSPKSLLPGFRAENVNLPVHLQQRATTSRLFSEAPQRVLEALQFANVAFNSHHRGVFPVEFLRPELKDFQVLGTSFDEDGKEFACVIEGVNLPWFGVQFHPEKNAFEHGLLPDGQPATAAKHGPDAIATTQFFANFFVQQARLNSQSFRSEAEEASHLIYGHQTSRVFQPYFDEAQPLLTLRQLL
;
A
#
# COMPACT_ATOMS: atom_id res chain seq x y z
N MET A 1 -17.36 1.76 -12.79
CA MET A 1 -16.66 2.05 -11.52
C MET A 1 -17.61 2.21 -10.33
N ALA A 2 -18.56 3.17 -10.32
CA ALA A 2 -19.45 3.38 -9.16
C ALA A 2 -20.24 2.13 -8.71
N LYS A 3 -20.78 1.35 -9.67
CA LYS A 3 -21.47 0.08 -9.38
C LYS A 3 -20.54 -0.95 -8.71
N LEU A 4 -19.31 -1.07 -9.20
CA LEU A 4 -18.31 -2.00 -8.66
C LEU A 4 -17.91 -1.59 -7.25
N LEU A 5 -17.56 -0.33 -7.03
CA LEU A 5 -17.18 0.17 -5.71
C LEU A 5 -18.30 0.00 -4.68
N GLY A 6 -19.56 0.13 -5.10
CA GLY A 6 -20.71 -0.16 -4.25
C GLY A 6 -20.85 -1.61 -3.78
N SER A 7 -20.13 -2.55 -4.41
CA SER A 7 -20.16 -3.98 -4.10
C SER A 7 -18.90 -4.48 -3.38
N LEU A 8 -17.80 -3.73 -3.41
CA LEU A 8 -16.52 -4.10 -2.79
C LEU A 8 -16.49 -3.64 -1.32
N ASN A 9 -15.65 -4.27 -0.50
CA ASN A 9 -15.53 -3.91 0.93
C ASN A 9 -14.31 -3.05 1.25
N GLY A 10 -13.51 -2.70 0.25
CA GLY A 10 -12.30 -1.91 0.39
C GLY A 10 -11.53 -1.90 -0.93
N PHE A 11 -10.45 -1.14 -0.99
CA PHE A 11 -9.63 -1.04 -2.20
C PHE A 11 -8.14 -0.96 -1.88
N LEU A 12 -7.31 -1.68 -2.62
CA LEU A 12 -5.86 -1.64 -2.49
C LEU A 12 -5.23 -1.08 -3.76
N PHE A 13 -4.42 -0.04 -3.61
CA PHE A 13 -3.51 0.47 -4.64
C PHE A 13 -2.14 -0.21 -4.46
N THR A 14 -1.70 -0.94 -5.47
CA THR A 14 -0.42 -1.65 -5.48
C THR A 14 0.74 -0.71 -5.78
N GLY A 15 1.98 -1.22 -5.67
CA GLY A 15 3.14 -0.57 -6.28
C GLY A 15 3.10 -0.61 -7.81
N GLY A 16 4.04 0.09 -8.45
CA GLY A 16 4.12 0.20 -9.91
C GLY A 16 5.09 1.29 -10.35
N GLN A 17 4.99 1.72 -11.61
CA GLN A 17 5.84 2.76 -12.21
C GLN A 17 5.07 3.99 -12.75
N ASP A 18 3.73 3.97 -12.73
CA ASP A 18 2.88 5.04 -13.27
C ASP A 18 2.78 6.25 -12.34
N MET A 19 3.38 7.37 -12.73
CA MET A 19 3.75 8.45 -11.80
C MET A 19 2.60 9.35 -11.31
N ASP A 20 1.51 9.44 -12.06
CA ASP A 20 0.35 10.26 -11.69
C ASP A 20 -0.84 9.38 -11.29
N PRO A 21 -1.63 9.78 -10.25
CA PRO A 21 -2.82 9.04 -9.87
C PRO A 21 -3.78 8.93 -11.06
N PRO A 22 -4.14 7.72 -11.51
CA PRO A 22 -5.09 7.57 -12.60
C PRO A 22 -6.48 8.05 -12.14
N PRO A 23 -7.37 8.43 -13.06
CA PRO A 23 -8.74 8.82 -12.70
C PRO A 23 -9.50 7.76 -11.89
N ALA A 24 -9.12 6.48 -12.00
CA ALA A 24 -9.65 5.41 -11.17
C ALA A 24 -9.28 5.57 -9.68
N ALA A 25 -8.03 5.89 -9.36
CA ALA A 25 -7.57 6.10 -7.99
C ALA A 25 -8.31 7.28 -7.33
N LEU A 26 -8.48 8.39 -8.06
CA LEU A 26 -9.24 9.55 -7.57
C LEU A 26 -10.69 9.20 -7.26
N ARG A 27 -11.34 8.39 -8.12
CA ARG A 27 -12.72 7.92 -7.89
C ARG A 27 -12.85 7.01 -6.67
N VAL A 28 -11.85 6.18 -6.39
CA VAL A 28 -11.82 5.31 -5.20
C VAL A 28 -11.69 6.14 -3.93
N LEU A 29 -10.78 7.11 -3.89
CA LEU A 29 -10.62 8.01 -2.74
C LEU A 29 -11.90 8.82 -2.49
N GLU A 30 -12.49 9.37 -3.53
CA GLU A 30 -13.76 10.09 -3.45
C GLU A 30 -14.90 9.20 -2.93
N HIS A 31 -14.98 7.94 -3.40
CA HIS A 31 -15.97 6.98 -2.90
C HIS A 31 -15.80 6.71 -1.40
N SER A 32 -14.56 6.47 -0.97
CA SER A 32 -14.23 6.24 0.44
C SER A 32 -14.62 7.43 1.31
N ARG A 33 -14.34 8.67 0.85
CA ARG A 33 -14.71 9.91 1.54
C ARG A 33 -16.23 10.05 1.68
N ARG A 34 -16.99 9.82 0.60
CA ARG A 34 -18.47 9.88 0.65
C ARG A 34 -19.07 8.86 1.59
N MET A 35 -18.52 7.64 1.62
CA MET A 35 -18.98 6.62 2.56
C MET A 35 -18.71 7.05 4.00
N PHE A 36 -17.53 7.61 4.27
CA PHE A 36 -17.19 8.15 5.58
C PHE A 36 -18.14 9.27 6.01
N GLU A 37 -18.44 10.23 5.11
CA GLU A 37 -19.41 11.30 5.35
C GLU A 37 -20.84 10.79 5.60
N ALA A 38 -21.18 9.62 5.06
CA ALA A 38 -22.43 8.91 5.31
C ALA A 38 -22.40 8.00 6.56
N GLY A 39 -21.32 8.04 7.35
CA GLY A 39 -21.17 7.22 8.57
C GLY A 39 -20.82 5.75 8.31
N GLN A 40 -20.28 5.42 7.13
CA GLN A 40 -19.87 4.08 6.73
C GLN A 40 -18.35 4.01 6.50
N VAL A 41 -17.77 2.81 6.59
CA VAL A 41 -16.32 2.63 6.42
C VAL A 41 -16.02 1.96 5.08
N PHE A 42 -15.22 2.60 4.23
CA PHE A 42 -14.67 1.96 3.03
C PHE A 42 -13.15 2.16 3.04
N PRO A 43 -12.38 1.16 3.50
CA PRO A 43 -10.96 1.34 3.68
C PRO A 43 -10.21 1.35 2.34
N VAL A 44 -9.20 2.20 2.27
CA VAL A 44 -8.27 2.29 1.13
C VAL A 44 -6.86 2.04 1.63
N TRP A 45 -6.17 1.11 0.99
CA TRP A 45 -4.76 0.80 1.25
C TRP A 45 -3.88 1.25 0.09
N GLY A 46 -2.74 1.85 0.36
CA GLY A 46 -1.71 2.16 -0.63
C GLY A 46 -0.36 1.54 -0.30
N THR A 47 0.24 0.82 -1.24
CA THR A 47 1.61 0.29 -1.15
C THR A 47 2.50 0.96 -2.19
N CYS A 48 3.64 1.53 -1.79
CA CYS A 48 4.62 2.19 -2.68
C CYS A 48 3.93 3.20 -3.60
N LEU A 49 3.82 2.93 -4.91
CA LEU A 49 3.08 3.81 -5.83
C LEU A 49 1.64 4.11 -5.37
N GLY A 50 0.96 3.15 -4.75
CA GLY A 50 -0.36 3.37 -4.17
C GLY A 50 -0.36 4.40 -3.03
N PHE A 51 0.68 4.39 -2.19
CA PHE A 51 0.89 5.42 -1.17
C PHE A 51 1.16 6.78 -1.82
N GLU A 52 2.00 6.80 -2.85
CA GLU A 52 2.35 7.99 -3.62
C GLU A 52 1.11 8.61 -4.27
N TRP A 53 0.23 7.80 -4.85
CA TRP A 53 -1.02 8.27 -5.43
C TRP A 53 -1.95 8.90 -4.41
N MET A 54 -2.04 8.33 -3.20
CA MET A 54 -2.86 8.88 -2.12
C MET A 54 -2.37 10.27 -1.69
N VAL A 55 -1.05 10.45 -1.57
CA VAL A 55 -0.46 11.75 -1.25
C VAL A 55 -0.62 12.72 -2.43
N ALA A 56 -0.28 12.28 -3.65
CA ALA A 56 -0.35 13.12 -4.83
C ALA A 56 -1.78 13.56 -5.19
N ALA A 57 -2.79 12.76 -4.87
CA ALA A 57 -4.19 13.16 -5.03
C ALA A 57 -4.58 14.36 -4.15
N MET A 58 -3.87 14.59 -3.04
CA MET A 58 -4.12 15.69 -2.11
C MET A 58 -3.11 16.85 -2.28
N SER A 59 -1.83 16.53 -2.44
CA SER A 59 -0.73 17.48 -2.63
C SER A 59 0.33 16.90 -3.59
N PRO A 60 0.16 17.06 -4.92
CA PRO A 60 1.12 16.57 -5.90
C PRO A 60 2.55 17.08 -5.67
N LYS A 61 2.68 18.30 -5.16
CA LYS A 61 3.97 18.98 -4.93
C LYS A 61 4.77 18.41 -3.76
N SER A 62 4.11 17.70 -2.84
CA SER A 62 4.77 17.11 -1.67
C SER A 62 5.49 15.81 -2.00
N LEU A 63 5.18 15.18 -3.14
CA LEU A 63 5.81 13.94 -3.59
C LEU A 63 7.05 14.24 -4.45
N LEU A 64 8.22 14.08 -3.86
CA LEU A 64 9.50 14.52 -4.40
C LEU A 64 10.35 13.36 -4.89
N PRO A 65 11.14 13.52 -5.97
CA PRO A 65 12.12 12.54 -6.39
C PRO A 65 13.41 12.60 -5.54
N GLY A 66 14.36 11.72 -5.86
CA GLY A 66 15.72 11.76 -5.34
C GLY A 66 15.84 11.18 -3.93
N PHE A 67 15.11 10.10 -3.66
CA PHE A 67 15.34 9.23 -2.51
C PHE A 67 16.09 7.98 -2.98
N ARG A 68 17.11 7.56 -2.23
CA ARG A 68 17.93 6.40 -2.55
C ARG A 68 17.48 5.19 -1.73
N ALA A 69 16.34 4.62 -2.12
CA ALA A 69 15.70 3.51 -1.41
C ALA A 69 15.29 2.37 -2.37
N GLU A 70 16.16 2.06 -3.33
CA GLU A 70 15.95 1.00 -4.31
C GLU A 70 16.53 -0.32 -3.80
N ASN A 71 15.74 -1.39 -3.82
CA ASN A 71 16.16 -2.75 -3.46
C ASN A 71 16.86 -2.88 -2.09
N VAL A 72 16.33 -2.21 -1.06
CA VAL A 72 16.93 -2.14 0.29
C VAL A 72 15.91 -2.45 1.37
N ASN A 73 16.32 -3.08 2.47
CA ASN A 73 15.45 -3.22 3.64
C ASN A 73 15.85 -2.22 4.71
N LEU A 74 14.88 -1.47 5.19
CA LEU A 74 15.09 -0.39 6.15
C LEU A 74 14.32 -0.67 7.45
N PRO A 75 14.78 -0.15 8.59
CA PRO A 75 13.97 -0.09 9.79
C PRO A 75 12.88 0.99 9.64
N VAL A 76 11.79 0.82 10.37
CA VAL A 76 10.73 1.81 10.52
C VAL A 76 10.86 2.46 11.89
N HIS A 77 11.13 3.76 11.91
CA HIS A 77 11.14 4.59 13.10
C HIS A 77 9.71 5.00 13.44
N LEU A 78 9.10 4.30 14.40
CA LEU A 78 7.73 4.58 14.82
C LEU A 78 7.64 5.95 15.48
N GLN A 79 6.69 6.75 15.00
CA GLN A 79 6.38 8.06 15.56
C GLN A 79 5.50 7.90 16.80
N GLN A 80 5.47 8.90 17.69
CA GLN A 80 4.71 8.85 18.94
C GLN A 80 3.23 8.46 18.71
N ARG A 81 2.62 8.98 17.64
CA ARG A 81 1.22 8.71 17.27
C ARG A 81 0.94 7.26 16.87
N ALA A 82 1.96 6.47 16.51
CA ALA A 82 1.78 5.05 16.18
C ALA A 82 1.10 4.28 17.32
N THR A 83 1.50 4.54 18.57
CA THR A 83 0.98 3.81 19.74
C THR A 83 -0.53 3.94 19.96
N THR A 84 -1.13 5.03 19.48
CA THR A 84 -2.58 5.30 19.59
C THR A 84 -3.29 5.25 18.23
N SER A 85 -2.59 4.86 17.17
CA SER A 85 -3.11 4.80 15.81
C SER A 85 -4.08 3.64 15.63
N ARG A 86 -4.95 3.72 14.62
CA ARG A 86 -5.79 2.55 14.27
C ARG A 86 -4.91 1.41 13.78
N LEU A 87 -3.90 1.72 12.98
CA LEU A 87 -3.01 0.72 12.41
C LEU A 87 -2.23 -0.06 13.48
N PHE A 88 -1.61 0.61 14.45
CA PHE A 88 -0.63 -0.02 15.36
C PHE A 88 -1.06 -0.18 16.81
N SER A 89 -2.21 0.37 17.25
CA SER A 89 -2.63 0.27 18.67
C SER A 89 -2.80 -1.17 19.17
N GLU A 90 -3.19 -2.10 18.29
CA GLU A 90 -3.32 -3.54 18.60
C GLU A 90 -2.22 -4.39 17.94
N ALA A 91 -1.14 -3.76 17.46
CA ALA A 91 -0.03 -4.48 16.85
C ALA A 91 0.66 -5.39 17.87
N PRO A 92 0.91 -6.68 17.53
CA PRO A 92 1.72 -7.54 18.38
C PRO A 92 3.11 -6.93 18.58
N GLN A 93 3.64 -6.99 19.80
CA GLN A 93 4.96 -6.46 20.14
C GLN A 93 6.05 -6.96 19.18
N ARG A 94 6.01 -8.26 18.82
CA ARG A 94 6.91 -8.86 17.84
C ARG A 94 6.93 -8.14 16.50
N VAL A 95 5.79 -7.65 16.02
CA VAL A 95 5.69 -6.92 14.75
C VAL A 95 6.30 -5.53 14.89
N LEU A 96 6.02 -4.83 16.00
CA LEU A 96 6.61 -3.53 16.28
C LEU A 96 8.14 -3.61 16.41
N GLU A 97 8.66 -4.66 17.04
CA GLU A 97 10.10 -4.93 17.15
C GLU A 97 10.71 -5.30 15.80
N ALA A 98 10.04 -6.15 15.02
CA ALA A 98 10.49 -6.52 13.67
C ALA A 98 10.63 -5.28 12.78
N LEU A 99 9.61 -4.42 12.75
CA LEU A 99 9.61 -3.17 11.99
C LEU A 99 10.77 -2.25 12.41
N GLN A 100 11.04 -2.10 13.70
CA GLN A 100 12.06 -1.17 14.20
C GLN A 100 13.50 -1.72 14.10
N PHE A 101 13.70 -3.03 14.25
CA PHE A 101 15.03 -3.59 14.53
C PHE A 101 15.48 -4.70 13.58
N ALA A 102 14.57 -5.33 12.83
CA ALA A 102 14.91 -6.50 12.01
C ALA A 102 15.10 -6.17 10.51
N ASN A 103 15.03 -4.90 10.11
CA ASN A 103 15.14 -4.46 8.71
C ASN A 103 14.26 -5.30 7.78
N VAL A 104 12.95 -5.29 8.03
CA VAL A 104 11.96 -6.11 7.30
C VAL A 104 11.10 -5.31 6.32
N ALA A 105 11.26 -3.98 6.26
CA ALA A 105 10.56 -3.13 5.32
C ALA A 105 11.35 -3.02 4.01
N PHE A 106 10.99 -3.82 3.01
CA PHE A 106 11.62 -3.79 1.69
C PHE A 106 11.16 -2.57 0.88
N ASN A 107 12.10 -1.73 0.47
CA ASN A 107 11.88 -0.51 -0.32
C ASN A 107 12.42 -0.69 -1.74
N SER A 108 11.66 -0.20 -2.72
CA SER A 108 12.04 -0.14 -4.14
C SER A 108 11.40 1.10 -4.77
N HIS A 109 11.87 2.28 -4.36
CA HIS A 109 11.33 3.56 -4.82
C HIS A 109 12.41 4.64 -4.92
N HIS A 110 12.12 5.63 -5.76
CA HIS A 110 12.97 6.80 -5.99
C HIS A 110 12.26 8.12 -5.64
N ARG A 111 11.01 8.04 -5.19
CA ARG A 111 10.20 9.17 -4.72
C ARG A 111 9.77 8.95 -3.29
N GLY A 112 9.52 10.04 -2.60
CA GLY A 112 9.07 10.01 -1.23
C GLY A 112 8.53 11.35 -0.80
N VAL A 113 8.09 11.39 0.44
CA VAL A 113 7.49 12.57 1.04
C VAL A 113 8.23 12.83 2.34
N PHE A 114 8.79 14.03 2.49
CA PHE A 114 9.38 14.41 3.77
C PHE A 114 8.30 14.43 4.86
N PRO A 115 8.57 13.96 6.08
CA PRO A 115 7.57 13.96 7.15
C PRO A 115 6.97 15.34 7.45
N VAL A 116 7.77 16.40 7.30
CA VAL A 116 7.33 17.80 7.49
C VAL A 116 6.22 18.23 6.52
N GLU A 117 6.10 17.61 5.35
CA GLU A 117 5.07 17.93 4.37
C GLU A 117 3.67 17.58 4.89
N PHE A 118 3.54 16.60 5.79
CA PHE A 118 2.26 16.22 6.42
C PHE A 118 1.74 17.26 7.43
N LEU A 119 2.50 18.32 7.71
CA LEU A 119 2.03 19.46 8.50
C LEU A 119 1.25 20.48 7.64
N ARG A 120 1.28 20.35 6.31
CA ARG A 120 0.62 21.27 5.40
C ARG A 120 -0.90 21.05 5.38
N PRO A 121 -1.71 22.10 5.18
CA PRO A 121 -3.17 21.98 5.10
C PRO A 121 -3.69 20.98 4.07
N GLU A 122 -2.97 20.80 2.96
CA GLU A 122 -3.31 19.88 1.88
C GLU A 122 -3.20 18.41 2.32
N LEU A 123 -2.32 18.09 3.27
CA LEU A 123 -2.12 16.72 3.79
C LEU A 123 -2.68 16.50 5.19
N LYS A 124 -3.50 17.43 5.70
CA LYS A 124 -4.12 17.36 7.03
C LYS A 124 -4.97 16.11 7.27
N ASP A 125 -5.44 15.48 6.19
CA ASP A 125 -6.24 14.26 6.25
C ASP A 125 -5.39 13.03 6.59
N PHE A 126 -4.06 13.15 6.61
CA PHE A 126 -3.10 12.10 6.95
C PHE A 126 -2.28 12.43 8.20
N GLN A 127 -1.83 11.38 8.87
CA GLN A 127 -0.79 11.45 9.89
C GLN A 127 0.30 10.41 9.64
N VAL A 128 1.53 10.79 9.94
CA VAL A 128 2.70 9.90 9.83
C VAL A 128 2.80 9.04 11.08
N LEU A 129 2.85 7.72 10.89
CA LEU A 129 3.03 6.74 11.95
C LEU A 129 4.46 6.19 11.99
N GLY A 130 5.18 6.25 10.87
CA GLY A 130 6.54 5.76 10.78
C GLY A 130 7.33 6.49 9.72
N THR A 131 8.62 6.68 9.99
CA THR A 131 9.60 7.22 9.04
C THR A 131 10.74 6.24 8.84
N SER A 132 11.46 6.38 7.73
CA SER A 132 12.70 5.65 7.44
C SER A 132 13.71 6.62 6.85
N PHE A 133 14.98 6.21 6.82
CA PHE A 133 16.06 6.96 6.18
C PHE A 133 16.54 6.18 4.98
N ASP A 134 16.71 6.86 3.85
CA ASP A 134 17.28 6.28 2.65
C ASP A 134 18.80 6.05 2.80
N GLU A 135 19.45 5.47 1.79
CA GLU A 135 20.90 5.16 1.85
C GLU A 135 21.80 6.41 2.00
N ASP A 136 21.29 7.60 1.69
CA ASP A 136 22.01 8.88 1.82
C ASP A 136 21.63 9.61 3.14
N GLY A 137 20.83 8.98 4.00
CA GLY A 137 20.42 9.52 5.30
C GLY A 137 19.26 10.52 5.21
N LYS A 138 18.52 10.56 4.10
CA LYS A 138 17.36 11.42 3.90
C LYS A 138 16.12 10.76 4.50
N GLU A 139 15.48 11.46 5.43
CA GLU A 139 14.24 10.97 6.07
C GLU A 139 13.04 11.04 5.12
N PHE A 140 12.21 10.00 5.10
CA PHE A 140 10.92 9.97 4.43
C PHE A 140 9.84 9.33 5.28
N ALA A 141 8.59 9.74 5.09
CA ALA A 141 7.43 9.07 5.67
C ALA A 141 7.24 7.70 4.99
N CYS A 142 7.22 6.63 5.78
CA CYS A 142 7.11 5.27 5.27
C CYS A 142 5.85 4.53 5.74
N VAL A 143 5.15 5.06 6.75
CA VAL A 143 3.82 4.61 7.16
C VAL A 143 2.93 5.81 7.46
N ILE A 144 1.76 5.86 6.84
CA ILE A 144 0.72 6.86 7.10
C ILE A 144 -0.62 6.19 7.37
N GLU A 145 -1.46 6.88 8.12
CA GLU A 145 -2.90 6.62 8.15
C GLU A 145 -3.68 7.92 8.03
N GLY A 146 -4.94 7.84 7.63
CA GLY A 146 -5.84 8.98 7.65
C GLY A 146 -6.07 9.44 9.08
N VAL A 147 -6.28 10.73 9.32
CA VAL A 147 -6.68 11.21 10.66
C VAL A 147 -8.08 10.68 10.98
N ASN A 148 -9.03 10.91 10.06
CA ASN A 148 -10.41 10.46 10.17
C ASN A 148 -10.77 9.38 9.14
N LEU A 149 -10.27 9.55 7.91
CA LEU A 149 -10.58 8.66 6.80
C LEU A 149 -9.93 7.29 7.00
N PRO A 150 -10.59 6.18 6.60
CA PRO A 150 -10.03 4.82 6.69
C PRO A 150 -8.99 4.56 5.61
N TRP A 151 -8.04 5.48 5.47
CA TRP A 151 -6.97 5.47 4.49
C TRP A 151 -5.69 5.02 5.18
N PHE A 152 -4.96 4.10 4.60
CA PHE A 152 -3.75 3.54 5.16
C PHE A 152 -2.72 3.39 4.05
N GLY A 153 -1.45 3.65 4.35
CA GLY A 153 -0.42 3.51 3.35
C GLY A 153 0.94 3.19 3.92
N VAL A 154 1.70 2.41 3.15
CA VAL A 154 3.10 2.08 3.40
C VAL A 154 3.92 2.36 2.14
N GLN A 155 5.08 3.01 2.29
CA GLN A 155 5.98 3.27 1.17
C GLN A 155 6.78 2.02 0.78
N PHE A 156 7.03 1.13 1.74
CA PHE A 156 7.67 -0.16 1.52
C PHE A 156 6.66 -1.24 1.07
N HIS A 157 7.15 -2.41 0.69
CA HIS A 157 6.38 -3.51 0.14
C HIS A 157 6.29 -4.71 1.10
N PRO A 158 5.30 -4.74 2.03
CA PRO A 158 5.15 -5.86 2.95
C PRO A 158 4.83 -7.18 2.25
N GLU A 159 4.19 -7.17 1.08
CA GLU A 159 3.81 -8.37 0.33
C GLU A 159 5.03 -9.17 -0.17
N LYS A 160 6.12 -8.48 -0.51
CA LYS A 160 7.31 -9.10 -1.11
C LYS A 160 8.02 -10.05 -0.16
N ASN A 161 7.95 -9.79 1.14
CA ASN A 161 8.54 -10.66 2.17
C ASN A 161 8.00 -12.09 2.10
N ALA A 162 6.71 -12.28 1.78
CA ALA A 162 6.11 -13.60 1.73
C ALA A 162 6.10 -14.22 0.34
N PHE A 163 5.92 -13.40 -0.71
CA PHE A 163 5.51 -13.91 -2.03
C PHE A 163 6.54 -13.72 -3.15
N GLU A 164 7.55 -12.85 -2.99
CA GLU A 164 8.52 -12.59 -4.06
C GLU A 164 9.86 -13.31 -3.85
N HIS A 165 10.01 -14.47 -4.47
CA HIS A 165 11.22 -15.31 -4.39
C HIS A 165 11.92 -15.45 -5.76
N GLY A 166 11.68 -14.50 -6.66
CA GLY A 166 12.25 -14.50 -8.01
C GLY A 166 13.78 -14.59 -7.99
N LEU A 167 14.35 -15.17 -9.03
CA LEU A 167 15.80 -15.26 -9.21
C LEU A 167 16.21 -14.55 -10.50
N LEU A 168 17.36 -13.89 -10.47
CA LEU A 168 18.04 -13.40 -11.66
C LEU A 168 18.61 -14.58 -12.48
N PRO A 169 18.98 -14.39 -13.75
CA PRO A 169 19.55 -15.46 -14.59
C PRO A 169 20.81 -16.13 -14.01
N ASP A 170 21.54 -15.45 -13.14
CA ASP A 170 22.71 -15.95 -12.44
C ASP A 170 22.38 -16.74 -11.15
N GLY A 171 21.09 -16.92 -10.85
CA GLY A 171 20.59 -17.65 -9.69
C GLY A 171 20.55 -16.86 -8.39
N GLN A 172 20.92 -15.57 -8.39
CA GLN A 172 20.82 -14.73 -7.20
C GLN A 172 19.38 -14.27 -6.95
N PRO A 173 19.00 -14.00 -5.69
CA PRO A 173 17.72 -13.38 -5.39
C PRO A 173 17.55 -12.09 -6.17
N ALA A 174 16.42 -12.01 -6.85
CA ALA A 174 15.95 -10.85 -7.59
C ALA A 174 15.88 -9.55 -6.77
N THR A 175 15.47 -9.70 -5.52
CA THR A 175 15.24 -8.60 -4.60
C THR A 175 15.94 -8.90 -3.29
N ALA A 176 16.25 -7.85 -2.55
CA ALA A 176 16.81 -7.97 -1.21
C ALA A 176 15.76 -8.32 -0.14
N ALA A 177 14.47 -8.49 -0.51
CA ALA A 177 13.38 -8.69 0.43
C ALA A 177 13.69 -9.80 1.45
N LYS A 178 13.32 -9.58 2.71
CA LYS A 178 13.54 -10.56 3.77
C LYS A 178 12.40 -11.57 3.79
N HIS A 179 12.75 -12.86 3.89
CA HIS A 179 11.79 -13.97 3.95
C HIS A 179 11.76 -14.68 5.32
N GLY A 180 12.45 -14.12 6.32
CA GLY A 180 12.51 -14.68 7.67
C GLY A 180 11.20 -14.55 8.45
N PRO A 181 11.04 -15.26 9.58
CA PRO A 181 9.79 -15.30 10.35
C PRO A 181 9.22 -13.92 10.73
N ASP A 182 10.08 -12.94 11.03
CA ASP A 182 9.66 -11.59 11.41
C ASP A 182 9.18 -10.76 10.21
N ALA A 183 9.78 -10.98 9.05
CA ALA A 183 9.34 -10.37 7.80
C ALA A 183 7.97 -10.91 7.37
N ILE A 184 7.75 -12.22 7.53
CA ILE A 184 6.46 -12.88 7.28
C ILE A 184 5.39 -12.40 8.28
N ALA A 185 5.73 -12.31 9.56
CA ALA A 185 4.80 -11.79 10.57
C ALA A 185 4.37 -10.35 10.26
N THR A 186 5.28 -9.54 9.73
CA THR A 186 5.00 -8.17 9.28
C THR A 186 4.03 -8.16 8.10
N THR A 187 4.22 -9.00 7.07
CA THR A 187 3.26 -9.15 5.96
C THR A 187 1.87 -9.51 6.47
N GLN A 188 1.79 -10.53 7.32
CA GLN A 188 0.53 -11.04 7.84
C GLN A 188 -0.20 -9.99 8.67
N PHE A 189 0.53 -9.22 9.48
CA PHE A 189 -0.06 -8.15 10.28
C PHE A 189 -0.76 -7.10 9.42
N PHE A 190 -0.10 -6.55 8.41
CA PHE A 190 -0.69 -5.52 7.56
C PHE A 190 -1.89 -6.05 6.76
N ALA A 191 -1.79 -7.28 6.23
CA ALA A 191 -2.89 -7.93 5.53
C ALA A 191 -4.09 -8.15 6.47
N ASN A 192 -3.86 -8.71 7.66
CA ASN A 192 -4.91 -8.95 8.64
C ASN A 192 -5.58 -7.64 9.06
N PHE A 193 -4.80 -6.60 9.34
CA PHE A 193 -5.33 -5.28 9.68
C PHE A 193 -6.26 -4.76 8.57
N PHE A 194 -5.80 -4.74 7.31
CA PHE A 194 -6.60 -4.20 6.22
C PHE A 194 -7.90 -5.00 5.99
N VAL A 195 -7.83 -6.34 6.08
CA VAL A 195 -9.03 -7.19 5.99
C VAL A 195 -9.98 -6.93 7.17
N GLN A 196 -9.47 -6.68 8.37
CA GLN A 196 -10.31 -6.27 9.51
C GLN A 196 -11.02 -4.94 9.25
N GLN A 197 -10.35 -3.97 8.62
CA GLN A 197 -11.01 -2.73 8.21
C GLN A 197 -12.08 -2.97 7.15
N ALA A 198 -11.86 -3.89 6.20
CA ALA A 198 -12.83 -4.20 5.15
C ALA A 198 -14.12 -4.85 5.70
N ARG A 199 -14.02 -5.57 6.83
CA ARG A 199 -15.18 -6.14 7.54
C ARG A 199 -16.09 -5.09 8.20
N LEU A 200 -15.69 -3.82 8.23
CA LEU A 200 -16.47 -2.74 8.85
C LEU A 200 -17.58 -2.17 7.95
N ASN A 201 -17.74 -2.69 6.73
CA ASN A 201 -18.94 -2.45 5.92
C ASN A 201 -19.57 -3.77 5.46
N SER A 202 -20.85 -3.68 5.07
CA SER A 202 -21.67 -4.79 4.60
C SER A 202 -22.00 -4.67 3.10
N GLN A 203 -21.13 -4.03 2.30
CA GLN A 203 -21.30 -3.99 0.86
C GLN A 203 -21.20 -5.41 0.28
N SER A 204 -21.94 -5.65 -0.79
CA SER A 204 -22.02 -6.96 -1.42
C SER A 204 -22.45 -6.83 -2.87
N PHE A 205 -22.11 -7.81 -3.70
CA PHE A 205 -22.64 -7.93 -5.05
C PHE A 205 -24.13 -8.28 -5.01
N ARG A 206 -24.87 -8.02 -6.11
CA ARG A 206 -26.32 -8.26 -6.14
C ARG A 206 -26.68 -9.75 -6.16
N SER A 207 -25.73 -10.59 -6.56
CA SER A 207 -25.88 -12.04 -6.62
C SER A 207 -24.51 -12.72 -6.60
N GLU A 208 -24.47 -13.98 -6.18
CA GLU A 208 -23.28 -14.83 -6.21
C GLU A 208 -22.70 -14.98 -7.63
N ALA A 209 -23.56 -14.99 -8.66
CA ALA A 209 -23.12 -15.05 -10.05
C ALA A 209 -22.39 -13.77 -10.49
N GLU A 210 -22.88 -12.59 -10.06
CA GLU A 210 -22.19 -11.33 -10.31
C GLU A 210 -20.87 -11.25 -9.52
N GLU A 211 -20.84 -11.73 -8.28
CA GLU A 211 -19.61 -11.81 -7.51
C GLU A 211 -18.57 -12.69 -8.20
N ALA A 212 -18.95 -13.92 -8.56
CA ALA A 212 -18.06 -14.90 -9.18
C ALA A 212 -17.41 -14.38 -10.48
N SER A 213 -18.11 -13.54 -11.26
CA SER A 213 -17.56 -12.95 -12.49
C SER A 213 -16.53 -11.84 -12.26
N HIS A 214 -16.40 -11.33 -11.02
CA HIS A 214 -15.44 -10.28 -10.65
C HIS A 214 -14.29 -10.78 -9.76
N LEU A 215 -14.34 -12.04 -9.30
CA LEU A 215 -13.28 -12.63 -8.48
C LEU A 215 -12.03 -12.91 -9.30
N ILE A 216 -10.86 -12.76 -8.66
CA ILE A 216 -9.55 -13.03 -9.28
C ILE A 216 -9.42 -14.48 -9.79
N TYR A 217 -10.20 -15.42 -9.27
CA TYR A 217 -10.23 -16.82 -9.70
C TYR A 217 -10.59 -17.02 -11.19
N GLY A 218 -11.24 -16.03 -11.81
CA GLY A 218 -11.54 -16.03 -13.25
C GLY A 218 -10.37 -15.60 -14.15
N HIS A 219 -9.23 -15.16 -13.58
CA HIS A 219 -8.11 -14.60 -14.32
C HIS A 219 -6.91 -15.54 -14.36
N GLN A 220 -6.21 -15.58 -15.51
CA GLN A 220 -4.94 -16.29 -15.64
C GLN A 220 -3.79 -15.42 -15.12
N THR A 221 -2.96 -15.99 -14.24
CA THR A 221 -1.73 -15.34 -13.76
C THR A 221 -0.57 -15.62 -14.69
N SER A 222 0.39 -14.68 -14.74
CA SER A 222 1.65 -14.87 -15.45
C SER A 222 2.52 -15.96 -14.80
N ARG A 223 3.40 -16.60 -15.58
CA ARG A 223 4.46 -17.51 -15.10
C ARG A 223 5.84 -16.85 -15.09
N VAL A 224 5.90 -15.53 -15.22
CA VAL A 224 7.16 -14.79 -15.22
C VAL A 224 7.80 -14.92 -13.82
N PHE A 225 9.01 -15.50 -13.80
CA PHE A 225 9.85 -15.64 -12.60
C PHE A 225 10.85 -14.50 -12.43
N GLN A 226 10.86 -13.55 -13.37
CA GLN A 226 11.72 -12.38 -13.29
C GLN A 226 11.03 -11.29 -12.46
N PRO A 227 11.77 -10.61 -11.58
CA PRO A 227 11.21 -9.71 -10.57
C PRO A 227 10.92 -8.30 -11.07
N TYR A 228 10.99 -8.10 -12.39
CA TYR A 228 10.66 -6.82 -12.94
C TYR A 228 9.17 -6.57 -12.75
N PHE A 229 8.81 -5.29 -12.69
CA PHE A 229 7.44 -4.82 -12.81
C PHE A 229 6.90 -5.19 -14.21
N ASP A 230 6.84 -6.46 -14.54
CA ASP A 230 6.11 -6.95 -15.68
C ASP A 230 4.65 -6.93 -15.22
N GLU A 231 4.01 -5.77 -15.43
CA GLU A 231 2.62 -5.79 -15.89
C GLU A 231 2.52 -6.97 -16.85
N ALA A 232 1.67 -7.95 -16.52
CA ALA A 232 1.44 -9.08 -17.40
C ALA A 232 1.33 -8.53 -18.83
N GLN A 233 2.29 -8.87 -19.69
CA GLN A 233 2.34 -8.35 -21.05
C GLN A 233 0.94 -8.41 -21.67
N PRO A 234 0.54 -7.39 -22.45
CA PRO A 234 -0.84 -7.03 -22.70
C PRO A 234 -1.54 -8.10 -23.54
N LEU A 235 -2.01 -9.17 -22.90
CA LEU A 235 -2.84 -10.17 -23.57
C LEU A 235 -4.31 -9.77 -23.59
N LEU A 236 -4.72 -8.72 -22.88
CA LEU A 236 -6.03 -8.08 -23.03
C LEU A 236 -5.87 -6.59 -22.70
N THR A 237 -5.73 -5.76 -23.74
CA THR A 237 -5.78 -4.31 -23.58
C THR A 237 -7.08 -3.92 -22.87
N LEU A 238 -6.96 -2.96 -21.95
CA LEU A 238 -8.03 -2.31 -21.18
C LEU A 238 -8.97 -1.46 -22.07
N ARG A 239 -9.23 -1.91 -23.31
CA ARG A 239 -10.20 -1.39 -24.28
C ARG A 239 -11.48 -2.22 -24.39
N GLN A 240 -11.65 -3.27 -23.59
CA GLN A 240 -12.83 -4.14 -23.64
C GLN A 240 -13.61 -4.27 -22.33
N LEU A 241 -13.37 -3.40 -21.34
CA LEU A 241 -14.14 -3.35 -20.09
C LEU A 241 -14.67 -1.93 -19.75
N LEU A 242 -15.02 -1.16 -20.78
CA LEU A 242 -15.89 0.02 -20.69
C LEU A 242 -17.03 -0.10 -21.70
#